data_AF-A0AAW7U4W6-F1
#
_entry.id   AF-A0AAW7U4W6-F1
#
_cell.length_a   1.000
_cell.length_b   1.000
_cell.length_c   1.000
_cell.angle_alpha   90.00
_cell.angle_beta   90.00
_cell.angle_gamma   90.00
#
_symmetry.space_group_name_H-M   'P 1'
#
loop_
_entity.id
_entity.type
_entity.pdbx_description
1 polymer ?
#
loop_
_entity_poly.entity_id
_entity_poly.type
_entity_poly.pdbx_seq_one_letter_code
_entity_poly.pdbx_strand_id
1 'polypeptide(L)'
;MIGKKLFEEVSAKLSETIANSPAKDVEKNVKAMLGSAFNRMDLVTREEFDIQQQVLIKTRTKLAELEARLAKLEGEQPLQQVETAEVPEQTE
;
A
#
# COMPACT_ATOMS: atom_id res chain seq x y z
N MET A 1 17.30 21.59 -18.50
CA MET A 1 18.42 22.00 -17.63
C MET A 1 17.98 22.79 -16.39
N ILE A 2 16.82 23.45 -16.38
CA ILE A 2 16.37 24.27 -15.23
C ILE A 2 16.08 23.42 -13.98
N GLY A 3 15.47 22.25 -14.12
CA GLY A 3 15.18 21.36 -12.98
C GLY A 3 16.42 20.81 -12.26
N LYS A 4 17.53 20.58 -12.97
CA LYS A 4 18.79 20.12 -12.35
C LYS A 4 19.42 21.21 -11.48
N LYS A 5 19.45 22.46 -11.97
CA LYS A 5 20.00 23.60 -11.21
C LYS A 5 19.17 23.92 -9.96
N LEU A 6 17.84 23.85 -10.07
CA LEU A 6 16.94 24.04 -8.92
C LEU A 6 17.12 22.93 -7.87
N PHE A 7 17.30 21.69 -8.31
CA PHE A 7 17.54 20.57 -7.41
C PHE A 7 18.90 20.68 -6.70
N GLU A 8 19.95 21.09 -7.41
CA GLU A 8 21.28 21.35 -6.84
C GLU A 8 21.26 22.51 -5.84
N GLU A 9 20.57 23.62 -6.12
CA GLU A 9 20.44 24.74 -5.17
C GLU A 9 19.65 24.36 -3.91
N VAL A 10 18.58 23.57 -4.05
CA VAL A 10 17.81 23.06 -2.90
C VAL A 10 18.64 22.09 -2.07
N SER A 11 19.40 21.21 -2.73
CA SER A 11 20.31 20.27 -2.07
C SER A 11 21.43 21.00 -1.32
N ALA A 12 22.04 22.01 -1.94
CA ALA A 12 23.10 22.81 -1.34
C ALA A 12 22.58 23.60 -0.12
N LYS A 13 21.43 24.28 -0.24
CA LYS A 13 20.82 25.01 0.89
C LYS A 13 20.38 24.08 2.01
N LEU A 14 19.88 22.89 1.70
CA LEU A 14 19.50 21.89 2.71
C LEU A 14 20.75 21.40 3.45
N SER A 15 21.84 21.11 2.74
CA SER A 15 23.11 20.67 3.33
C SER A 15 23.74 21.75 4.21
N GLU A 16 23.71 23.01 3.77
CA GLU A 16 24.19 24.16 4.53
C GLU A 16 23.34 24.44 5.79
N THR A 17 22.02 24.30 5.68
CA THR A 17 21.11 24.45 6.83
C THR A 17 21.33 23.33 7.85
N ILE A 18 21.58 22.10 7.40
CA ILE A 18 21.91 20.97 8.27
C ILE A 18 23.25 21.16 8.97
N ALA A 19 24.26 21.66 8.27
CA ALA A 19 25.59 21.91 8.83
C ALA A 19 25.62 23.05 9.87
N ASN A 20 24.76 24.06 9.70
CA ASN A 20 24.71 25.25 10.55
C ASN A 20 23.60 25.23 11.63
N SER A 21 22.72 24.22 11.63
CA SER A 21 21.64 24.09 12.61
C SER A 21 22.00 23.13 13.74
N PRO A 22 21.49 23.34 14.96
CA PRO A 22 21.64 22.36 16.03
C PRO A 22 21.16 20.99 15.57
N ALA A 23 21.94 19.93 15.82
CA ALA A 23 21.62 18.56 15.39
C ALA A 23 20.18 18.14 15.76
N LYS A 24 19.68 18.65 16.90
CA LYS A 24 18.32 18.43 17.40
C LYS A 24 17.21 19.06 16.54
N ASP A 25 17.46 20.21 15.91
CA ASP A 25 16.50 20.89 15.04
C ASP A 25 16.43 20.22 13.66
N VAL A 26 17.58 19.74 13.17
CA VAL A 26 17.63 18.91 11.95
C VAL A 26 16.85 17.62 12.15
N GLU A 27 17.11 16.91 13.25
CA GLU A 27 16.39 15.67 13.60
C GLU A 27 14.87 15.90 13.67
N LYS A 28 14.44 16.99 14.31
CA LYS A 28 13.02 17.36 14.41
C LYS A 28 12.40 17.62 13.04
N ASN A 29 13.09 18.37 12.16
CA ASN A 29 12.59 18.70 10.83
C ASN A 29 12.53 17.47 9.90
N VAL A 30 13.54 16.60 9.95
CA VAL A 30 13.55 15.34 9.19
C VAL A 30 12.42 14.42 9.66
N LYS A 31 12.23 14.28 10.98
CA LYS A 31 11.13 13.48 11.54
C LYS A 31 9.75 14.02 11.14
N ALA A 32 9.58 15.34 11.12
CA ALA A 32 8.34 15.98 10.67
C ALA A 32 8.09 15.77 9.17
N MET A 33 9.14 15.88 8.33
CA MET A 33 9.03 15.58 6.90
C MET A 33 8.68 14.12 6.64
N LEU A 34 9.34 13.17 7.31
CA LEU A 34 9.05 11.73 7.19
C LEU A 34 7.63 11.41 7.66
N GLY A 35 7.20 11.96 8.80
CA GLY A 35 5.82 11.81 9.27
C GLY A 35 4.80 12.39 8.28
N SER A 36 5.09 13.55 7.68
CA SER A 36 4.24 14.14 6.64
C SER A 36 4.25 13.34 5.34
N ALA A 37 5.37 12.70 4.98
CA ALA A 37 5.45 11.81 3.83
C ALA A 37 4.66 10.51 4.06
N PHE A 38 4.80 9.90 5.24
CA PHE A 38 4.02 8.71 5.62
C PHE A 38 2.52 9.00 5.67
N ASN A 39 2.10 10.15 6.18
CA ASN A 39 0.68 10.55 6.15
C ASN A 39 0.13 10.84 4.75
N ARG A 40 1.00 11.13 3.76
CA ARG A 40 0.60 11.31 2.35
C ARG A 40 0.56 10.00 1.57
N MET A 41 1.17 8.95 2.10
CA MET A 41 0.98 7.60 1.58
C MET A 41 -0.25 7.05 2.29
N ASP A 42 -1.20 6.47 1.56
CA ASP A 42 -2.39 5.83 2.13
C ASP A 42 -2.00 4.54 2.87
N LEU A 43 -1.20 4.69 3.93
CA LEU A 43 -0.63 3.60 4.70
C LEU A 43 -1.69 3.02 5.62
N VAL A 44 -1.84 1.70 5.56
CA VAL A 44 -2.55 0.94 6.57
C VAL A 44 -1.54 0.35 7.55
N THR A 45 -1.93 0.20 8.80
CA THR A 45 -1.11 -0.51 9.77
C THR A 45 -1.00 -1.99 9.37
N ARG A 46 0.07 -2.64 9.84
CA ARG A 46 0.26 -4.08 9.59
C ARG A 46 -0.90 -4.91 10.14
N GLU A 47 -1.43 -4.52 11.30
CA GLU A 47 -2.57 -5.19 11.94
C GLU A 47 -3.84 -5.06 11.09
N GLU A 48 -4.16 -3.87 10.58
CA GLU A 48 -5.30 -3.65 9.68
C GLU A 48 -5.17 -4.48 8.40
N PHE A 49 -3.97 -4.54 7.82
CA PHE A 49 -3.70 -5.39 6.65
C PHE A 49 -3.97 -6.86 6.96
N ASP A 50 -3.47 -7.38 8.08
CA ASP A 50 -3.65 -8.78 8.48
C ASP A 50 -5.14 -9.09 8.76
N ILE A 51 -5.90 -8.15 9.33
CA ILE A 51 -7.36 -8.27 9.50
C ILE A 51 -8.05 -8.37 8.13
N GLN A 52 -7.70 -7.51 7.18
CA GLN A 52 -8.31 -7.54 5.84
C GLN A 52 -7.99 -8.86 5.10
N GLN A 53 -6.78 -9.39 5.24
CA GLN A 53 -6.43 -10.71 4.71
C GLN A 53 -7.33 -11.81 5.29
N GLN A 54 -7.56 -11.82 6.60
CA GLN A 54 -8.44 -12.80 7.23
C GLN A 54 -9.90 -12.67 6.76
N VAL A 55 -10.39 -11.44 6.59
CA VAL A 55 -11.71 -11.17 6.04
C VAL A 55 -11.81 -11.73 4.62
N LEU A 56 -10.81 -11.49 3.77
CA LEU A 56 -10.76 -11.97 2.39
C LEU A 56 -10.75 -13.52 2.30
N ILE A 57 -9.99 -14.18 3.16
CA ILE A 57 -9.99 -15.64 3.25
C ILE A 57 -11.40 -16.14 3.60
N LYS A 58 -12.02 -15.54 4.62
CA LYS A 58 -13.37 -15.92 5.07
C LYS A 58 -14.43 -15.68 4.00
N THR A 59 -14.34 -14.59 3.24
CA THR A 59 -15.29 -14.33 2.15
C THR A 59 -15.12 -15.31 1.00
N ARG A 60 -13.87 -15.64 0.60
CA ARG A 60 -13.60 -16.68 -0.41
C ARG A 60 -14.14 -18.04 0.00
N THR A 61 -13.95 -18.45 1.26
CA THR A 61 -14.51 -19.71 1.76
C THR A 61 -16.04 -19.74 1.70
N LYS A 62 -16.70 -18.65 2.14
CA LYS A 62 -18.16 -18.54 2.07
C LYS A 62 -18.67 -18.51 0.63
N LEU A 63 -17.95 -17.83 -0.27
CA LEU A 63 -18.29 -17.76 -1.68
C LEU A 63 -18.25 -19.15 -2.32
N ALA A 64 -17.18 -19.91 -2.09
CA ALA A 64 -17.07 -21.29 -2.57
C ALA A 64 -18.19 -22.21 -2.02
N GLU A 65 -18.56 -22.04 -0.74
CA GLU A 65 -19.68 -22.78 -0.15
C GLU A 65 -21.02 -22.44 -0.82
N LEU A 66 -21.27 -21.15 -1.08
CA LEU A 66 -22.48 -20.69 -1.76
C LEU A 66 -22.52 -21.17 -3.21
N GLU A 67 -21.41 -21.10 -3.94
CA GLU A 67 -21.28 -21.64 -5.30
C GLU A 67 -21.58 -23.14 -5.32
N ALA A 68 -21.05 -23.92 -4.37
CA ALA A 68 -21.33 -25.34 -4.27
C ALA A 68 -22.80 -25.64 -3.96
N ARG A 69 -23.46 -24.81 -3.13
CA ARG A 69 -24.90 -24.92 -2.85
C ARG A 69 -25.72 -24.55 -4.09
N LEU A 70 -25.32 -23.51 -4.81
CA LEU A 70 -25.99 -23.06 -6.03
C LEU A 70 -25.90 -24.12 -7.13
N ALA A 71 -24.72 -24.69 -7.37
CA ALA A 71 -24.52 -25.77 -8.34
C ALA A 71 -25.41 -27.00 -8.07
N LYS A 72 -25.63 -27.33 -6.79
CA LYS A 72 -26.57 -28.41 -6.40
C LYS A 72 -28.03 -28.07 -6.68
N LEU A 73 -28.40 -26.80 -6.60
CA LEU A 73 -29.78 -26.32 -6.81
C LEU A 73 -30.09 -26.09 -8.30
N GLU A 74 -29.11 -25.62 -9.07
CA GLU A 74 -29.25 -25.32 -10.50
C GLU A 74 -29.12 -26.56 -11.38
N GLY A 75 -28.66 -27.69 -10.83
CA GLY A 75 -28.55 -28.96 -11.54
C GLY A 75 -27.53 -28.89 -12.68
N GLU A 76 -26.23 -28.87 -12.34
CA GLU A 76 -25.10 -28.96 -13.28
C GLU A 76 -25.23 -28.13 -14.57
N GLN A 77 -25.87 -26.96 -14.52
CA GLN A 77 -25.69 -26.00 -15.61
C GLN A 77 -24.28 -25.41 -15.46
N PRO A 78 -23.39 -25.57 -16.45
CA PRO A 78 -22.04 -25.06 -16.34
C PRO A 78 -22.11 -23.54 -16.30
N LEU A 79 -21.91 -22.98 -15.10
CA LEU A 79 -21.67 -21.55 -14.93
C LEU A 79 -20.44 -21.23 -15.79
N GLN A 80 -20.64 -20.43 -16.84
CA GLN A 80 -19.56 -19.88 -17.63
C GLN A 80 -18.60 -19.21 -16.66
N GLN A 81 -17.42 -19.82 -16.49
CA GLN A 81 -16.36 -19.29 -15.65
C GLN A 81 -16.11 -17.86 -16.09
N VAL A 82 -16.56 -16.91 -15.27
CA VAL A 82 -16.10 -15.55 -15.36
C VAL A 82 -14.64 -15.65 -14.94
N GLU A 83 -13.77 -15.52 -15.93
CA GLU A 83 -12.32 -15.49 -15.79
C GLU A 83 -11.97 -14.46 -14.72
N THR A 84 -11.88 -14.92 -13.48
CA THR A 84 -11.37 -14.14 -12.37
C THR A 84 -9.89 -14.02 -12.65
N ALA A 85 -9.54 -12.89 -13.28
CA ALA A 85 -8.17 -12.47 -13.51
C ALA A 85 -7.33 -12.89 -12.30
N GLU A 86 -6.39 -13.82 -12.54
CA GLU A 86 -5.39 -14.23 -11.57
C GLU A 86 -4.77 -12.95 -11.02
N VAL A 87 -5.10 -12.61 -9.78
CA VAL A 87 -4.32 -11.62 -9.05
C VAL A 87 -2.98 -12.32 -8.86
N PRO A 88 -1.88 -11.83 -9.48
CA PRO A 88 -0.60 -12.51 -9.37
C PRO A 88 -0.23 -12.52 -7.88
N GLU A 89 -0.35 -13.70 -7.30
CA GLU A 89 0.40 -14.10 -6.13
C GLU A 89 1.87 -14.00 -6.55
N GLN A 90 2.63 -13.11 -5.90
CA GLN A 90 4.06 -12.82 -6.05
C GLN A 90 4.37 -11.44 -6.64
N THR A 91 4.68 -10.47 -5.76
CA THR A 91 6.01 -9.84 -5.77
C THR A 91 6.30 -9.32 -4.35
N GLU A 92 7.54 -9.54 -3.90
CA GLU A 92 8.12 -9.25 -2.58
C GLU A 92 7.83 -7.86 -1.98
#